data_AF-A0AA39QEC2-F1
#
_entry.id   AF-A0AA39QEC2-F1
#
_cell.length_a   1.000
_cell.length_b   1.000
_cell.length_c   1.000
_cell.angle_alpha   90.00
_cell.angle_beta   90.00
_cell.angle_gamma   90.00
#
_symmetry.space_group_name_H-M   'P 1'
#
loop_
_entity.id
_entity.type
_entity.pdbx_description
1 polymer ?
#
loop_
_entity_poly.entity_id
_entity_poly.type
_entity_poly.pdbx_seq_one_letter_code
_entity_poly.pdbx_strand_id
1 'polypeptide(L)'
;MTGTLYDILGVSTNATPEEVRRAYKQKALETHPDKLDPGSSDEEQQAAKAQFYKVQEALEVLSDPVKRTHYNVRMRIVSRGFQPVLSEEHARRLRERDAWVKQQKENHEMRLKEIRERNEQLKLQAESRLREAEERGALVQKLLEEMDNIHPEWRERKQNVLKRRAARLSSASAAKRTN
;
A
#
# COMPACT_ATOMS: atom_id res chain seq x y z
N MET A 1 17.75 11.92 -22.61
CA MET A 1 17.12 12.76 -23.66
C MET A 1 15.63 12.47 -23.69
N THR A 2 14.79 13.44 -23.35
CA THR A 2 13.32 13.33 -23.42
C THR A 2 12.86 13.75 -24.80
N GLY A 3 12.95 12.81 -25.76
CA GLY A 3 12.38 12.99 -27.10
C GLY A 3 10.86 12.91 -27.07
N THR A 4 10.22 13.42 -28.12
CA THR A 4 8.78 13.25 -28.35
C THR A 4 8.43 11.76 -28.51
N LEU A 5 7.15 11.39 -28.41
CA LEU A 5 6.72 10.00 -28.66
C LEU A 5 7.06 9.55 -30.08
N TYR A 6 7.11 10.49 -31.02
CA TYR A 6 7.57 10.27 -32.40
C TYR A 6 9.06 9.97 -32.45
N ASP A 7 9.89 10.69 -31.69
CA ASP A 7 11.33 10.47 -31.61
C ASP A 7 11.67 9.13 -30.93
N ILE A 8 10.88 8.72 -29.93
CA ILE A 8 11.05 7.43 -29.24
C ILE A 8 10.87 6.26 -30.22
N LEU A 9 9.90 6.37 -31.13
CA LEU A 9 9.67 5.38 -32.17
C LEU A 9 10.55 5.60 -33.42
N GLY A 10 11.24 6.74 -33.52
CA GLY A 10 12.05 7.09 -34.69
C GLY A 10 11.23 7.35 -35.95
N VAL A 11 10.00 7.83 -35.80
CA VAL A 11 9.06 8.09 -36.91
C VAL A 11 8.76 9.57 -37.05
N SER A 12 8.39 10.00 -38.26
CA SER A 12 7.94 11.37 -38.49
C SER A 12 6.64 11.69 -37.76
N THR A 13 6.41 12.95 -37.39
CA THR A 13 5.13 13.41 -36.82
C THR A 13 3.93 13.15 -37.74
N ASN A 14 4.19 13.06 -39.06
CA ASN A 14 3.19 12.77 -40.09
C ASN A 14 3.05 11.27 -40.41
N ALA A 15 3.73 10.38 -39.66
CA ALA A 15 3.72 8.94 -39.93
C ALA A 15 2.30 8.34 -39.88
N THR A 16 2.03 7.41 -40.79
CA THR A 16 0.76 6.68 -40.81
C THR A 16 0.65 5.70 -39.64
N PRO A 17 -0.57 5.27 -39.24
CA PRO A 17 -0.73 4.26 -38.18
C PRO A 17 0.01 2.95 -38.46
N GLU A 18 0.15 2.57 -39.73
CA GLU A 18 0.89 1.38 -40.15
C GLU A 18 2.40 1.52 -39.93
N GLU A 19 2.96 2.69 -40.24
CA GLU A 19 4.37 3.02 -40.00
C GLU A 19 4.68 3.03 -38.50
N VAL A 20 3.79 3.59 -37.67
CA VAL A 20 3.91 3.58 -36.20
C VAL A 20 3.96 2.14 -35.67
N ARG A 21 3.06 1.26 -36.14
CA ARG A 21 3.06 -0.15 -35.74
C ARG A 21 4.32 -0.89 -36.18
N ARG A 22 4.82 -0.61 -37.39
CA ARG A 22 6.06 -1.21 -37.91
C ARG A 22 7.27 -0.79 -37.09
N ALA A 23 7.39 0.52 -36.80
CA ALA A 23 8.47 1.07 -35.99
C ALA A 23 8.46 0.53 -34.55
N TYR A 24 7.27 0.40 -33.94
CA TYR A 24 7.13 -0.24 -32.63
C TYR A 24 7.66 -1.67 -32.63
N LYS A 25 7.33 -2.49 -33.63
CA LYS A 25 7.81 -3.89 -33.71
C LYS A 25 9.34 -3.94 -33.76
N GLN A 26 9.97 -3.07 -34.53
CA GLN A 26 11.43 -2.99 -34.61
C GLN A 26 12.03 -2.53 -33.27
N LYS A 27 11.49 -1.46 -32.68
CA LYS A 27 11.97 -0.91 -31.40
C LYS A 27 11.76 -1.84 -30.21
N ALA A 28 10.66 -2.58 -30.18
CA ALA A 28 10.39 -3.57 -29.13
C ALA A 28 11.39 -4.73 -29.19
N LEU A 29 11.82 -5.15 -30.39
CA LEU A 29 12.85 -6.18 -30.56
C LEU A 29 14.27 -5.69 -30.25
N GLU A 30 14.52 -4.39 -30.35
CA GLU A 30 15.78 -3.76 -29.95
C GLU A 30 15.87 -3.57 -28.43
N THR A 31 14.74 -3.21 -27.79
CA THR A 31 14.67 -2.85 -26.37
C THR A 31 14.23 -4.00 -25.46
N HIS A 32 14.04 -5.20 -25.99
CA HIS A 32 13.59 -6.35 -25.21
C HIS A 32 14.65 -6.78 -24.18
N PRO A 33 14.31 -6.95 -22.90
CA PRO A 33 15.27 -7.28 -21.85
C PRO A 33 15.95 -8.65 -22.04
N ASP A 34 15.35 -9.55 -22.85
CA ASP A 34 15.92 -10.87 -23.20
C ASP A 34 17.14 -10.80 -24.14
N LYS A 35 17.41 -9.64 -24.77
CA LYS A 35 18.64 -9.42 -25.53
C LYS A 35 19.82 -8.96 -24.66
N LEU A 36 19.59 -8.69 -23.38
CA LEU A 36 20.67 -8.36 -22.46
C LEU A 36 21.35 -9.65 -21.99
N ASP A 37 22.68 -9.61 -21.90
CA ASP A 37 23.44 -10.75 -21.39
C ASP A 37 23.03 -11.05 -19.94
N PRO A 38 22.98 -12.33 -19.53
CA PRO A 38 22.66 -12.69 -18.15
C PRO A 38 23.63 -12.15 -17.10
N GLY A 39 24.74 -11.53 -17.52
CA GLY A 39 25.72 -10.82 -16.67
C GLY A 39 25.60 -9.29 -16.67
N SER A 40 24.59 -8.72 -17.34
CA SER A 40 24.36 -7.27 -17.37
C SER A 40 24.02 -6.72 -15.98
N SER A 41 24.53 -5.54 -15.69
CA SER A 41 24.32 -4.86 -14.40
C SER A 41 22.84 -4.51 -14.18
N ASP A 42 22.42 -4.41 -12.91
CA ASP A 42 21.05 -4.00 -12.56
C ASP A 42 20.65 -2.66 -13.21
N GLU A 43 21.62 -1.76 -13.41
CA GLU A 43 21.42 -0.46 -14.08
C GLU A 43 21.08 -0.63 -15.57
N GLU A 44 21.75 -1.53 -16.28
CA GLU A 44 21.49 -1.82 -17.69
C GLU A 44 20.12 -2.48 -17.89
N GLN A 45 19.76 -3.40 -16.99
CA GLN A 45 18.43 -4.04 -17.00
C GLN A 45 17.33 -3.00 -16.74
N GLN A 46 17.53 -2.11 -15.77
CA GLN A 46 16.59 -1.02 -15.50
C GLN A 46 16.50 -0.03 -16.66
N ALA A 47 17.62 0.30 -17.31
CA ALA A 47 17.65 1.18 -18.48
C ALA A 47 16.89 0.57 -19.66
N ALA A 48 17.10 -0.71 -19.97
CA ALA A 48 16.36 -1.40 -21.03
C ALA A 48 14.86 -1.47 -20.74
N LYS A 49 14.50 -1.80 -19.49
CA LYS A 49 13.09 -1.82 -19.05
C LYS A 49 12.44 -0.44 -19.16
N ALA A 50 13.14 0.62 -18.76
CA ALA A 50 12.66 1.99 -18.89
C ALA A 50 12.50 2.42 -20.36
N GLN A 51 13.39 1.98 -21.26
CA GLN A 51 13.27 2.24 -22.70
C GLN A 51 12.08 1.47 -23.32
N PHE A 52 11.92 0.21 -22.95
CA PHE A 52 10.79 -0.61 -23.41
C PHE A 52 9.45 0.01 -23.02
N TYR A 53 9.32 0.47 -21.77
CA TYR A 53 8.11 1.17 -21.32
C TYR A 53 7.82 2.44 -22.14
N LYS A 54 8.84 3.23 -22.47
CA LYS A 54 8.66 4.43 -23.31
C LYS A 54 8.19 4.08 -24.73
N VAL A 55 8.72 3.01 -25.31
CA VAL A 55 8.30 2.50 -26.63
C VAL A 55 6.84 2.04 -26.60
N GLN A 56 6.44 1.37 -25.51
CA GLN A 56 5.05 0.93 -25.30
C GLN A 56 4.09 2.12 -25.12
N GLU A 57 4.47 3.11 -24.30
CA GLU A 57 3.71 4.35 -24.11
C GLU A 57 3.54 5.11 -25.44
N ALA A 58 4.59 5.19 -26.25
CA ALA A 58 4.54 5.81 -27.57
C ALA A 58 3.54 5.10 -28.49
N LEU A 59 3.53 3.77 -28.54
CA LEU A 59 2.53 3.03 -29.31
C LEU A 59 1.12 3.29 -28.79
N GLU A 60 0.90 3.25 -27.48
CA GLU A 60 -0.43 3.41 -26.89
C GLU A 60 -1.06 4.76 -27.26
N VAL A 61 -0.27 5.84 -27.22
CA VAL A 61 -0.74 7.19 -27.53
C VAL A 61 -0.84 7.42 -29.04
N LEU A 62 0.09 6.90 -29.85
CA LEU A 62 0.11 7.17 -31.29
C LEU A 62 -0.78 6.23 -32.11
N SER A 63 -1.15 5.07 -31.57
CA SER A 63 -2.02 4.10 -32.25
C SER A 63 -3.50 4.48 -32.22
N ASP A 64 -3.96 5.16 -31.16
CA ASP A 64 -5.32 5.65 -31.01
C ASP A 64 -5.45 7.07 -31.62
N PRO A 65 -6.34 7.28 -32.60
CA PRO A 65 -6.50 8.57 -33.26
C PRO A 65 -6.91 9.71 -32.30
N VAL A 66 -7.69 9.41 -31.26
CA VAL A 66 -8.12 10.40 -30.26
C VAL A 66 -6.94 10.79 -29.38
N LYS A 67 -6.22 9.80 -28.83
CA LYS A 67 -5.02 10.05 -28.00
C LYS A 67 -3.94 10.78 -28.79
N ARG A 68 -3.71 10.39 -30.05
CA ARG A 68 -2.76 11.04 -30.96
C ARG A 68 -3.13 12.50 -31.21
N THR A 69 -4.41 12.79 -31.42
CA THR A 69 -4.88 14.17 -31.63
C THR A 69 -4.65 15.01 -30.38
N HIS A 70 -5.02 14.52 -29.20
CA HIS A 70 -4.77 15.22 -27.94
C HIS A 70 -3.27 15.45 -27.68
N TYR A 71 -2.44 14.44 -27.95
CA TYR A 71 -0.99 14.56 -27.85
C TYR A 71 -0.45 15.65 -28.79
N ASN A 72 -0.89 15.66 -30.05
CA ASN A 72 -0.48 16.65 -31.05
C ASN A 72 -0.93 18.07 -30.70
N VAL A 73 -2.17 18.22 -30.20
CA VAL A 73 -2.67 19.51 -29.71
C VAL A 73 -1.85 19.98 -28.52
N ARG A 74 -1.58 19.11 -27.54
CA ARG A 74 -0.73 19.43 -26.38
C ARG A 74 0.68 19.84 -26.82
N MET A 75 1.28 19.09 -27.73
CA MET A 75 2.60 19.40 -28.30
C MET A 75 2.57 20.75 -29.02
N ARG A 76 1.54 21.04 -29.81
CA ARG A 76 1.41 22.32 -30.51
C ARG A 76 1.24 23.50 -29.55
N ILE A 77 0.52 23.32 -28.45
CA ILE A 77 0.34 24.33 -27.40
C ILE A 77 1.69 24.61 -26.71
N VAL A 78 2.44 23.56 -26.36
CA VAL A 78 3.76 23.66 -25.74
C VAL A 78 4.78 24.29 -26.71
N SER A 79 4.84 23.83 -27.96
CA SER A 79 5.80 24.31 -28.98
C SER A 79 5.52 25.73 -29.46
N ARG A 80 4.25 26.17 -29.48
CA ARG A 80 3.91 27.57 -29.80
C ARG A 80 4.21 28.55 -28.67
N GLY A 81 4.76 28.07 -27.55
CA GLY A 81 5.10 28.93 -26.43
C GLY A 81 3.89 29.71 -25.93
N PHE A 82 2.72 29.06 -25.85
CA PHE A 82 1.57 29.66 -25.18
C PHE A 82 1.93 29.79 -23.69
N GLN A 83 2.57 30.89 -23.34
CA GLN A 83 2.54 31.48 -22.02
C GLN A 83 1.09 31.96 -21.89
N PRO A 84 0.19 31.24 -21.19
CA PRO A 84 -1.05 31.88 -20.82
C PRO A 84 -0.62 33.14 -20.07
N VAL A 85 -1.01 34.31 -20.56
CA VAL A 85 -1.02 35.52 -19.73
C VAL A 85 -2.08 35.22 -18.68
N LEU A 86 -1.72 34.41 -17.68
CA LEU A 86 -2.55 34.14 -16.53
C LEU A 86 -2.75 35.51 -15.92
N SER A 87 -3.96 36.04 -16.07
CA SER A 87 -4.41 37.16 -15.26
C SER A 87 -3.92 36.91 -13.84
N GLU A 88 -3.43 37.96 -13.18
CA GLU A 88 -2.84 37.89 -11.85
C GLU A 88 -3.75 37.14 -10.86
N GLU A 89 -5.05 37.19 -11.08
CA GLU A 89 -6.09 36.44 -10.38
C GLU A 89 -6.04 34.92 -10.58
N HIS A 90 -5.76 34.43 -11.79
CA HIS A 90 -5.61 32.99 -12.04
C HIS A 90 -4.31 32.45 -11.42
N ALA A 91 -3.23 33.23 -11.50
CA ALA A 91 -1.98 32.88 -10.83
C ALA A 91 -2.15 32.86 -9.30
N ARG A 92 -2.92 33.80 -8.74
CA ARG A 92 -3.32 33.81 -7.33
C ARG A 92 -4.15 32.57 -6.97
N ARG A 93 -5.20 32.25 -7.73
CA ARG A 93 -6.05 31.06 -7.49
C ARG A 93 -5.28 29.74 -7.55
N LEU A 94 -4.30 29.60 -8.45
CA LEU A 94 -3.43 28.43 -8.49
C LEU A 94 -2.57 28.31 -7.24
N ARG A 95 -1.95 29.40 -6.78
CA ARG A 95 -1.19 29.41 -5.51
C ARG A 95 -2.07 29.10 -4.31
N GLU A 96 -3.28 29.65 -4.24
CA GLU A 96 -4.25 29.35 -3.19
C GLU A 96 -4.66 27.88 -3.20
N ARG A 97 -4.94 27.31 -4.38
CA ARG A 97 -5.24 25.89 -4.54
C ARG A 97 -4.06 25.02 -4.11
N ASP A 98 -2.85 25.35 -4.55
CA ASP A 98 -1.66 24.55 -4.24
C ASP A 98 -1.30 24.65 -2.75
N ALA A 99 -1.48 25.82 -2.13
CA ALA A 99 -1.39 26.01 -0.69
C ALA A 99 -2.44 25.22 0.07
N TRP A 100 -3.70 25.21 -0.41
CA TRP A 100 -4.77 24.40 0.17
C TRP A 100 -4.46 22.90 0.08
N VAL A 101 -3.97 22.41 -1.06
CA VAL A 101 -3.56 21.02 -1.23
C VAL A 101 -2.42 20.66 -0.28
N LYS A 102 -1.43 21.55 -0.13
CA LYS A 102 -0.33 21.36 0.83
C LYS A 102 -0.84 21.29 2.26
N GLN A 103 -1.71 22.22 2.65
CA GLN A 103 -2.33 22.25 3.97
C GLN A 103 -3.16 20.99 4.25
N GLN A 104 -3.90 20.48 3.26
CA GLN A 104 -4.65 19.23 3.42
C GLN A 104 -3.73 18.03 3.65
N LYS A 105 -2.59 17.96 2.94
CA LYS A 105 -1.59 16.91 3.16
C LYS A 105 -1.01 17.00 4.57
N GLU A 106 -0.61 18.19 5.02
CA GLU A 106 -0.10 18.41 6.37
C GLU A 106 -1.14 18.03 7.43
N ASN A 107 -2.40 18.43 7.26
CA ASN A 107 -3.48 18.04 8.15
C ASN A 107 -3.69 16.52 8.19
N HIS A 108 -3.61 15.86 7.03
CA HIS A 108 -3.73 14.41 6.94
C HIS A 108 -2.55 13.71 7.64
N GLU A 109 -1.33 14.16 7.42
CA GLU A 109 -0.12 13.66 8.08
C GLU A 109 -0.20 13.82 9.59
N MET A 110 -0.67 14.98 10.07
CA MET A 110 -0.90 15.23 11.49
C MET A 110 -1.93 14.26 12.08
N ARG A 111 -3.07 14.05 11.42
CA ARG A 111 -4.07 13.07 11.85
C ARG A 111 -3.51 11.65 11.93
N LEU A 112 -2.71 11.25 10.94
CA LEU A 112 -2.07 9.94 10.95
C LEU A 112 -1.09 9.80 12.11
N LYS A 113 -0.34 10.84 12.43
CA LYS A 113 0.57 10.87 13.58
C LYS A 113 -0.19 10.73 14.89
N GLU A 114 -1.26 11.50 15.08
CA GLU A 114 -2.13 11.41 16.27
C GLU A 114 -2.72 9.99 16.44
N ILE A 115 -3.18 9.38 15.34
CA ILE A 115 -3.71 8.00 15.38
C ILE A 115 -2.61 7.01 15.80
N ARG A 116 -1.40 7.14 15.26
CA ARG A 116 -0.27 6.27 15.61
C ARG A 116 0.07 6.40 17.10
N GLU A 117 0.24 7.63 17.59
CA GLU A 117 0.54 7.91 18.99
C GLU A 117 -0.56 7.38 19.91
N ARG A 118 -1.83 7.59 19.55
CA ARG A 118 -2.97 7.06 20.32
C ARG A 118 -2.99 5.54 20.36
N ASN A 119 -2.72 4.88 19.24
CA ASN A 119 -2.66 3.41 19.19
C ASN A 119 -1.49 2.87 20.03
N GLU A 120 -0.35 3.55 20.01
CA GLU A 120 0.81 3.20 20.84
C GLU A 120 0.48 3.36 22.34
N GLN A 121 -0.16 4.45 22.72
CA GLN A 121 -0.63 4.64 24.11
C GLN A 121 -1.62 3.55 24.53
N LEU A 122 -2.59 3.22 23.68
CA LEU A 122 -3.55 2.15 23.96
C LEU A 122 -2.85 0.79 24.13
N LYS A 123 -1.81 0.52 23.33
CA LYS A 123 -1.01 -0.69 23.45
C LYS A 123 -0.27 -0.74 24.78
N LEU A 124 0.39 0.35 25.17
CA LEU A 124 1.09 0.44 26.46
C LEU A 124 0.12 0.30 27.64
N GLN A 125 -1.06 0.90 27.55
CA GLN A 125 -2.12 0.72 28.55
C GLN A 125 -2.59 -0.73 28.63
N ALA A 126 -2.79 -1.39 27.49
CA ALA A 126 -3.17 -2.80 27.46
C ALA A 126 -2.08 -3.69 28.08
N GLU A 127 -0.82 -3.45 27.76
CA GLU A 127 0.33 -4.17 28.33
C GLU A 127 0.44 -3.96 29.85
N SER A 128 0.29 -2.72 30.34
CA SER A 128 0.28 -2.44 31.78
C SER A 128 -0.85 -3.16 32.48
N ARG A 129 -2.07 -3.13 31.91
CA ARG A 129 -3.23 -3.82 32.49
C ARG A 129 -3.04 -5.33 32.50
N LEU A 130 -2.37 -5.88 31.48
CA LEU A 130 -2.02 -7.30 31.44
C LEU A 130 -1.04 -7.64 32.57
N ARG A 131 0.02 -6.85 32.74
CA ARG A 131 1.00 -7.04 33.83
C ARG A 131 0.33 -6.96 35.20
N GLU A 132 -0.50 -5.95 35.43
CA GLU A 132 -1.26 -5.84 36.69
C GLU A 132 -2.18 -7.06 36.93
N ALA A 133 -2.79 -7.59 35.86
CA ALA A 133 -3.63 -8.77 35.97
C ALA A 133 -2.80 -10.04 36.26
N GLU A 134 -1.63 -10.18 35.66
CA GLU A 134 -0.68 -11.27 35.92
C GLU A 134 -0.16 -11.22 37.36
N GLU A 135 0.24 -10.04 37.84
CA GLU A 135 0.69 -9.83 39.22
C GLU A 135 -0.42 -10.16 40.23
N ARG A 136 -1.65 -9.67 40.00
CA ARG A 136 -2.81 -10.02 40.83
C ARG A 136 -3.10 -11.51 40.79
N GLY A 137 -3.01 -12.13 39.62
CA GLY A 137 -3.17 -13.57 39.44
C GLY A 137 -2.14 -14.37 40.24
N ALA A 138 -0.87 -13.97 40.18
CA ALA A 138 0.23 -14.59 40.92
C ALA A 138 0.04 -14.45 42.44
N LEU A 139 -0.39 -13.28 42.93
CA LEU A 139 -0.73 -13.08 44.34
C LEU A 139 -1.86 -13.99 44.81
N VAL A 140 -2.92 -14.12 44.01
CA VAL A 140 -4.02 -15.04 44.31
C VAL A 140 -3.55 -16.49 44.31
N GLN A 141 -2.70 -16.89 43.36
CA GLN A 141 -2.13 -18.25 43.35
C GLN A 141 -1.29 -18.51 44.61
N LYS A 142 -0.42 -17.57 44.98
CA LYS A 142 0.40 -17.67 46.20
C LYS A 142 -0.47 -17.80 47.46
N LEU A 143 -1.52 -16.98 47.57
CA LEU A 143 -2.47 -17.06 48.68
C LEU A 143 -3.17 -18.43 48.72
N LEU A 144 -3.58 -18.95 47.56
CA LEU A 144 -4.21 -20.27 47.48
C LEU A 144 -3.25 -21.38 47.89
N GLU A 145 -1.97 -21.29 47.52
CA GLU A 145 -0.93 -22.24 47.94
C GLU A 145 -0.72 -22.18 49.47
N GLU A 146 -0.66 -20.99 50.05
CA GLU A 146 -0.58 -20.80 51.51
C GLU A 146 -1.80 -21.41 52.22
N MET A 147 -3.01 -21.16 51.71
CA MET A 147 -4.24 -21.74 52.24
C MET A 147 -4.26 -23.28 52.13
N ASP A 148 -3.80 -23.83 51.00
CA ASP A 148 -3.73 -25.27 50.76
C ASP A 148 -2.66 -25.96 51.64
N ASN A 149 -1.65 -25.22 52.12
CA ASN A 149 -0.67 -25.72 53.08
C ASN A 149 -1.21 -25.76 54.51
N ILE A 150 -2.08 -24.82 54.89
CA ILE A 150 -2.73 -24.78 56.20
C ILE A 150 -3.86 -25.82 56.28
N HIS A 151 -4.60 -26.03 55.19
CA HIS A 151 -5.76 -26.94 55.13
C HIS A 151 -5.65 -27.95 53.97
N PRO A 152 -4.85 -29.03 54.11
CA PRO A 152 -4.64 -30.01 53.04
C PRO A 152 -5.93 -30.73 52.61
N GLU A 153 -6.90 -30.89 53.51
CA GLU A 153 -8.19 -31.53 53.21
C GLU A 153 -9.08 -30.69 52.27
N TRP A 154 -8.80 -29.38 52.09
CA TRP A 154 -9.53 -28.52 51.16
C TRP A 154 -9.18 -28.81 49.70
N ARG A 155 -7.94 -29.23 49.43
CA ARG A 155 -7.50 -29.68 48.10
C ARG A 155 -8.34 -30.83 47.58
N GLU A 156 -8.57 -31.82 48.44
CA GLU A 156 -9.37 -32.99 48.09
C GLU A 156 -10.85 -32.62 47.87
N ARG A 157 -11.41 -31.77 48.73
CA ARG A 157 -12.78 -31.23 48.56
C ARG A 157 -12.92 -30.47 47.24
N LYS A 158 -11.95 -29.60 46.89
CA LYS A 158 -11.92 -28.84 45.64
C LYS A 158 -11.88 -29.77 44.42
N GLN A 159 -11.05 -30.80 44.43
CA GLN A 159 -11.02 -31.81 43.36
C GLN A 159 -12.35 -32.55 43.23
N ASN A 160 -12.98 -32.93 44.33
CA ASN A 160 -14.27 -33.60 44.32
C ASN A 160 -15.40 -32.70 43.76
N VAL A 161 -15.39 -31.40 44.08
CA VAL A 161 -16.32 -30.42 43.50
C VAL A 161 -16.09 -30.26 41.99
N LEU A 162 -14.83 -30.17 41.54
CA LEU A 162 -14.50 -30.06 40.12
C LEU A 162 -14.92 -31.32 39.34
N LYS A 163 -14.68 -32.52 39.87
CA LYS A 163 -15.15 -33.79 39.30
C LYS A 163 -16.67 -33.82 39.16
N ARG A 164 -17.40 -33.40 40.19
CA ARG A 164 -18.87 -33.30 40.16
C ARG A 164 -19.36 -32.30 39.11
N ARG A 165 -18.70 -31.14 38.98
CA ARG A 165 -19.04 -30.13 37.97
C ARG A 165 -18.76 -30.63 36.55
N ALA A 166 -17.62 -31.30 36.32
CA ALA A 166 -17.29 -31.89 35.03
C ALA A 166 -18.30 -32.97 34.62
N ALA A 167 -18.72 -33.84 35.56
CA ALA A 167 -19.77 -34.83 35.32
C ALA A 167 -21.12 -34.20 34.94
N ARG A 168 -21.50 -33.07 35.58
CA ARG A 168 -22.71 -32.30 35.23
C ARG A 168 -22.63 -31.65 33.85
N LEU A 169 -21.48 -31.11 33.47
CA LEU A 169 -21.30 -30.50 32.15
C LEU A 169 -21.26 -31.54 31.03
N SER A 170 -20.64 -32.69 31.29
CA SER A 170 -20.62 -33.83 30.36
C SER A 170 -22.03 -34.40 30.13
N SER A 171 -22.78 -34.63 31.22
CA SER A 171 -24.18 -35.08 31.13
C SER A 171 -25.11 -34.04 30.47
N ALA A 172 -24.92 -32.74 30.74
CA ALA A 172 -25.66 -31.68 30.06
C ALA A 172 -25.30 -31.56 28.56
N SER A 173 -24.05 -31.80 28.17
CA SER A 173 -23.62 -31.82 26.77
C SER A 173 -24.12 -33.07 26.03
N ALA A 174 -24.20 -34.22 26.72
CA ALA A 174 -24.74 -35.46 26.18
C ALA A 174 -26.27 -35.37 25.96
N ALA A 175 -27.01 -34.83 26.93
CA ALA A 175 -28.46 -34.62 26.81
C ALA A 175 -28.86 -33.64 25.69
N LYS A 176 -27.95 -32.74 25.29
CA LYS A 176 -28.18 -31.76 24.21
C LYS A 176 -27.85 -32.28 22.81
N ARG A 177 -27.21 -33.46 22.69
CA ARG A 177 -26.90 -34.13 21.40
C ARG A 177 -27.89 -35.23 21.04
N THR A 178 -28.73 -35.66 21.99
CA THR A 178 -29.72 -36.74 21.81
C THR A 178 -31.14 -36.24 21.51
N ASN A 179 -31.29 -34.94 21.25
CA ASN A 179 -32.54 -34.25 20.91
C ASN A 179 -32.28 -33.41 19.66
#